data_AF-A0A258JGU0-F1
#
_entry.id   AF-A0A258JGU0-F1
#
_cell.length_a   1.000
_cell.length_b   1.000
_cell.length_c   1.000
_cell.angle_alpha   90.00
_cell.angle_beta   90.00
_cell.angle_gamma   90.00
#
_symmetry.space_group_name_H-M   'P 1'
#
loop_
_entity.id
_entity.type
_entity.pdbx_description
1 polymer ?
#
loop_
_entity_poly.entity_id
_entity_poly.type
_entity_poly.pdbx_seq_one_letter_code
_entity_poly.pdbx_strand_id
1 'polypeptide(L)'
;MRYTVLASALFGVGLLAMAPAQAQQKPLPYGAPISLEQAQKITAAAIAQSAKMGLAEAVAIVEPNGQLVSYAKMDGTQYGSKVVAMNKAQSA
;
A
#
# COMPACT_ATOMS: atom_id res chain seq x y z
N MET A 1 -24.38 72.81 -2.48
CA MET A 1 -23.16 72.02 -2.73
C MET A 1 -23.07 70.99 -1.61
N ARG A 2 -23.73 69.82 -1.62
CA ARG A 2 -23.97 68.80 -2.66
C ARG A 2 -22.65 68.12 -3.11
N TYR A 3 -22.47 66.87 -2.62
CA TYR A 3 -21.65 65.76 -3.18
C TYR A 3 -20.20 65.51 -2.74
N THR A 4 -19.85 65.54 -1.45
CA THR A 4 -18.51 65.05 -1.01
C THR A 4 -18.49 64.00 0.10
N VAL A 5 -19.64 63.46 0.56
CA VAL A 5 -19.68 62.44 1.65
C VAL A 5 -20.26 61.09 1.19
N LEU A 6 -20.37 60.85 -0.12
CA LEU A 6 -20.91 59.60 -0.69
C LEU A 6 -19.94 58.95 -1.69
N ALA A 7 -18.64 58.95 -1.38
CA ALA A 7 -17.62 58.25 -2.16
C ALA A 7 -16.81 57.24 -1.32
N SER A 8 -17.37 56.79 -0.20
CA SER A 8 -16.76 55.80 0.70
C SER A 8 -17.54 54.48 0.77
N ALA A 9 -18.28 54.13 -0.30
CA ALA A 9 -19.15 52.95 -0.31
C ALA A 9 -18.94 51.98 -1.48
N LEU A 10 -17.96 52.18 -2.36
CA LEU A 10 -17.72 51.30 -3.50
C LEU A 10 -16.23 51.16 -3.78
N PHE A 11 -15.57 50.26 -3.05
CA PHE A 11 -14.50 49.36 -3.51
C PHE A 11 -13.88 48.55 -2.35
N GLY A 12 -14.54 48.49 -1.19
CA GLY A 12 -14.25 47.51 -0.15
C GLY A 12 -14.80 46.12 -0.48
N VAL A 13 -14.57 45.56 -1.67
CA VAL A 13 -14.87 44.16 -2.00
C VAL A 13 -13.95 43.71 -3.13
N GLY A 14 -12.72 43.31 -2.82
CA GLY A 14 -11.80 42.82 -3.84
C GLY A 14 -10.60 42.06 -3.32
N LEU A 15 -10.61 41.64 -2.06
CA LEU A 15 -9.48 40.92 -1.45
C LEU A 15 -9.92 39.64 -0.73
N LEU A 16 -10.86 38.89 -1.31
CA LEU A 16 -11.27 37.58 -0.80
C LEU A 16 -11.62 36.70 -2.00
N ALA A 17 -10.64 35.94 -2.50
CA ALA A 17 -10.80 34.59 -3.05
C ALA A 17 -9.69 34.22 -4.05
N MET A 18 -8.45 34.07 -3.58
CA MET A 18 -7.52 33.13 -4.19
C MET A 18 -6.90 32.28 -3.07
N ALA A 19 -7.71 31.42 -2.46
CA ALA A 19 -7.17 30.24 -1.82
C ALA A 19 -7.10 29.16 -2.90
N PRO A 20 -5.93 28.64 -3.29
CA PRO A 20 -5.91 27.41 -4.04
C PRO A 20 -6.52 26.35 -3.12
N ALA A 21 -7.69 25.83 -3.50
CA ALA A 21 -8.17 24.58 -2.91
C ALA A 21 -7.20 23.49 -3.35
N GLN A 22 -6.14 23.27 -2.56
CA GLN A 22 -5.31 22.10 -2.71
C GLN A 22 -6.18 20.92 -2.31
N ALA A 23 -6.81 20.28 -3.28
CA ALA A 23 -7.37 18.96 -3.10
C ALA A 23 -6.19 18.03 -2.76
N GLN A 24 -5.97 17.82 -1.46
CA GLN A 24 -5.00 16.84 -0.97
C GLN A 24 -5.49 15.47 -1.46
N GLN A 25 -4.91 14.96 -2.55
CA GLN A 25 -5.15 13.58 -2.95
C GLN A 25 -4.72 12.70 -1.78
N LYS A 26 -5.70 12.07 -1.11
CA LYS A 26 -5.43 11.05 -0.10
C LYS A 26 -4.54 9.99 -0.77
N PRO A 27 -3.38 9.63 -0.19
CA PRO A 27 -2.55 8.58 -0.75
C PRO A 27 -3.41 7.36 -1.05
N LEU A 28 -3.27 6.81 -2.25
CA LEU A 28 -3.95 5.58 -2.62
C LEU A 28 -3.59 4.52 -1.57
N PRO A 29 -4.59 3.91 -0.88
CA PRO A 29 -4.28 2.92 0.13
C PRO A 29 -3.65 1.71 -0.52
N TYR A 30 -2.39 1.42 -0.17
CA TYR A 30 -1.67 0.22 -0.59
C TYR A 30 -2.19 -1.00 0.18
N GLY A 31 -3.44 -1.40 -0.08
CA GLY A 31 -4.09 -2.55 0.55
C GLY A 31 -4.17 -2.48 2.10
N ALA A 32 -4.82 -3.47 2.70
CA ALA A 32 -4.71 -3.71 4.13
C ALA A 32 -3.58 -4.72 4.38
N PRO A 33 -2.74 -4.54 5.42
CA PRO A 33 -1.79 -5.56 5.83
C PRO A 33 -2.48 -6.90 6.11
N ILE A 34 -1.83 -8.00 5.76
CA ILE A 34 -2.33 -9.35 6.06
C ILE A 34 -2.02 -9.69 7.52
N SER A 35 -2.97 -10.34 8.22
CA SER A 35 -2.67 -10.81 9.57
C SER A 35 -1.72 -12.01 9.55
N LEU A 36 -0.91 -12.18 10.59
CA LEU A 36 -0.01 -13.33 10.71
C LEU A 36 -0.76 -14.66 10.62
N GLU A 37 -1.94 -14.77 11.24
CA GLU A 37 -2.76 -15.96 11.20
C GLU A 37 -3.21 -16.30 9.77
N GLN A 38 -3.64 -15.29 9.00
CA GLN A 38 -4.02 -15.48 7.59
C GLN A 38 -2.81 -15.89 6.74
N ALA A 39 -1.67 -15.23 6.93
CA ALA A 39 -0.43 -15.55 6.22
C ALA A 39 0.03 -16.99 6.49
N GLN A 40 -0.05 -17.46 7.74
CA GLN A 40 0.28 -18.84 8.11
C GLN A 40 -0.67 -19.85 7.47
N LYS A 41 -1.98 -19.57 7.47
CA LYS A 41 -2.97 -20.44 6.79
C LYS A 41 -2.69 -20.58 5.30
N ILE A 42 -2.41 -19.46 4.62
CA ILE A 42 -2.07 -19.47 3.19
C ILE A 42 -0.76 -20.21 2.94
N THR A 43 0.25 -19.98 3.78
CA THR A 43 1.55 -20.65 3.68
C THR A 43 1.39 -22.17 3.83
N ALA A 44 0.62 -22.62 4.82
CA ALA A 44 0.34 -24.04 5.05
C ALA A 44 -0.42 -24.67 3.87
N ALA A 45 -1.43 -23.96 3.33
CA ALA A 45 -2.17 -24.42 2.17
C ALA A 45 -1.29 -24.56 0.92
N ALA A 46 -0.39 -23.60 0.69
CA ALA A 46 0.56 -23.64 -0.43
C ALA A 46 1.53 -24.82 -0.30
N ILE A 47 2.12 -25.03 0.88
CA ILE A 47 3.02 -26.16 1.15
C ILE A 47 2.28 -27.49 0.97
N ALA A 48 1.04 -27.61 1.46
CA ALA A 48 0.24 -28.81 1.29
C ALA A 48 -0.05 -29.10 -0.20
N GLN A 49 -0.26 -28.05 -1.00
CA GLN A 49 -0.47 -28.20 -2.44
C GLN A 49 0.83 -28.60 -3.16
N SER A 50 1.96 -27.97 -2.85
CA SER A 50 3.28 -28.34 -3.39
C SER A 50 3.63 -29.79 -3.06
N ALA A 51 3.34 -30.23 -1.83
CA ALA A 51 3.52 -31.62 -1.41
C ALA A 51 2.67 -32.60 -2.24
N LYS A 52 1.39 -32.27 -2.51
CA LYS A 52 0.53 -33.08 -3.39
C LYS A 52 1.05 -33.17 -4.82
N MET A 53 1.74 -32.13 -5.29
CA MET A 53 2.36 -32.08 -6.62
C MET A 53 3.76 -32.73 -6.66
N GLY A 54 4.31 -33.15 -5.51
CA GLY A 54 5.65 -33.70 -5.42
C GLY A 54 6.76 -32.68 -5.67
N LEU A 55 6.48 -31.39 -5.50
CA LEU A 55 7.45 -30.30 -5.71
C LEU A 55 8.01 -29.82 -4.36
N ALA A 56 9.33 -29.70 -4.26
CA ALA A 56 10.00 -29.10 -3.11
C ALA A 56 10.13 -27.58 -3.33
N GLU A 57 9.30 -26.81 -2.62
CA GLU A 57 9.15 -25.38 -2.84
C GLU A 57 9.40 -24.52 -1.59
N ALA A 58 9.68 -23.23 -1.84
CA ALA A 58 9.75 -22.20 -0.82
C ALA A 58 8.63 -21.17 -1.04
N VAL A 59 7.91 -20.83 0.02
CA VAL A 59 6.77 -19.91 -0.01
C VAL A 59 7.08 -18.72 0.87
N ALA A 60 6.90 -17.51 0.35
CA ALA A 60 7.05 -16.25 1.07
C ALA A 60 5.78 -15.41 0.90
N ILE A 61 5.33 -14.79 1.98
CA ILE A 61 4.21 -13.85 2.00
C ILE A 61 4.73 -12.53 2.57
N VAL A 62 4.51 -11.45 1.84
CA VAL A 62 4.92 -10.09 2.24
C VAL A 62 3.72 -9.17 2.40
N GLU A 63 3.90 -8.15 3.23
CA GLU A 63 2.99 -7.01 3.33
C GLU A 63 3.12 -6.07 2.13
N PRO A 64 2.16 -5.15 1.91
CA PRO A 64 2.23 -4.16 0.83
C PRO A 64 3.46 -3.24 0.88
N ASN A 65 4.14 -3.15 2.03
CA ASN A 65 5.40 -2.43 2.22
C ASN A 65 6.64 -3.27 1.82
N GLY A 66 6.46 -4.51 1.33
CA GLY A 66 7.52 -5.45 0.96
C GLY A 66 8.14 -6.22 2.12
N GLN A 67 7.66 -6.04 3.36
CA GLN A 67 8.18 -6.71 4.55
C GLN A 67 7.65 -8.13 4.67
N LEU A 68 8.50 -9.03 5.14
CA LEU A 68 8.16 -10.43 5.31
C LEU A 68 7.17 -10.65 6.46
N VAL A 69 6.09 -11.38 6.20
CA VAL A 69 5.13 -11.81 7.24
C VAL A 69 5.28 -13.28 7.54
N SER A 70 5.38 -14.13 6.51
CA SER A 70 5.49 -15.58 6.66
C SER A 70 6.40 -16.18 5.60
N TYR A 71 7.25 -17.12 6.01
CA TYR A 71 8.10 -17.88 5.12
C TYR A 71 8.12 -19.36 5.54
N ALA A 72 7.96 -20.25 4.57
CA ALA A 72 8.16 -21.68 4.77
C ALA A 72 8.97 -22.26 3.61
N LYS A 73 9.81 -23.24 3.92
CA LYS A 73 10.64 -23.96 2.95
C LYS A 73 10.48 -25.45 3.19
N MET A 74 10.17 -26.19 2.15
CA MET A 74 10.15 -27.66 2.24
C MET A 74 11.57 -28.22 2.32
N ASP A 75 11.70 -29.42 2.90
CA ASP A 75 12.95 -30.16 2.89
C ASP A 75 13.35 -30.54 1.45
N GLY A 76 14.65 -30.56 1.17
CA GLY A 76 15.18 -30.78 -0.18
C GLY A 76 15.07 -29.58 -1.14
N THR A 77 14.39 -28.49 -0.75
CA THR A 77 14.35 -27.26 -1.56
C THR A 77 15.72 -26.57 -1.60
N GLN A 78 16.13 -26.11 -2.79
CA GLN A 78 17.38 -25.38 -3.01
C GLN A 78 17.47 -24.12 -2.13
N TYR A 79 18.65 -23.85 -1.57
CA TYR A 79 18.86 -22.69 -0.68
C TYR A 79 18.56 -21.34 -1.36
N GLY A 80 18.83 -21.24 -2.67
CA GLY A 80 18.54 -20.06 -3.48
C GLY A 80 17.05 -19.71 -3.55
N SER A 81 16.15 -20.69 -3.39
CA SER A 81 14.70 -20.48 -3.49
C SER A 81 14.18 -19.52 -2.42
N LYS A 82 14.88 -19.34 -1.30
CA LYS A 82 14.55 -18.31 -0.31
C LYS A 82 14.51 -16.92 -0.94
N VAL A 83 15.60 -16.53 -1.61
CA VAL A 83 15.75 -15.20 -2.21
C VAL A 83 14.76 -15.04 -3.37
N VAL A 84 14.60 -16.08 -4.18
CA VAL A 84 13.67 -16.06 -5.32
C VAL A 84 12.22 -15.88 -4.84
N ALA A 85 11.78 -16.63 -3.83
CA ALA A 85 10.43 -16.51 -3.29
C ALA A 85 10.16 -15.11 -2.71
N MET A 86 11.12 -14.56 -1.96
CA MET A 86 11.05 -13.20 -1.42
C MET A 86 10.92 -12.14 -2.53
N ASN A 87 11.79 -12.20 -3.55
CA ASN A 87 11.78 -11.22 -4.65
C ASN A 87 10.49 -11.29 -5.46
N LYS A 88 9.96 -12.50 -5.70
CA LYS A 88 8.67 -12.70 -6.35
C LYS A 88 7.54 -12.07 -5.54
N ALA A 89 7.51 -12.32 -4.22
CA ALA A 89 6.48 -11.79 -3.35
C ALA A 89 6.52 -10.25 -3.27
N GLN A 90 7.70 -9.64 -3.25
CA GLN A 90 7.86 -8.17 -3.22
C GLN A 90 7.51 -7.47 -4.55
N SER A 91 7.59 -8.17 -5.68
CA SER A 91 7.33 -7.59 -7.01
C SER A 91 5.91 -7.77 -7.51
N ALA A 92 5.11 -8.59 -6.83
CA ALA A 92 3.74 -8.96 -7.22
C ALA A 92 2.75 -7.81 -7.00
#